data_AF-A0A7J8IIM1-F1
#
_entry.id   AF-A0A7J8IIM1-F1
#
_cell.length_a   1.000
_cell.length_b   1.000
_cell.length_c   1.000
_cell.angle_alpha   90.00
_cell.angle_beta   90.00
_cell.angle_gamma   90.00
#
_symmetry.space_group_name_H-M   'P 1'
#
loop_
_entity.id
_entity.type
_entity.pdbx_description
1 polymer ?
#
loop_
_entity_poly.entity_id
_entity_poly.type
_entity_poly.pdbx_seq_one_letter_code
_entity_poly.pdbx_strand_id
1 'polypeptide(L)'
;MAAASRSASGWALLLLVAFWQQRAAGSGVFQLQLREFANERGVLASGRPCEPGCRTFFRVCLMHFQAVFSPGPCTFGSVSTPVLGTNSFAVGDDSSGGGRNPLQLPFNFTWPGTFSLIIEAWHAPGDDLRPGE
;
A
#
# COMPACT_ATOMS: atom_id res chain seq x y z
N MET A 1 63.44 7.05 -25.69
CA MET A 1 62.46 6.27 -24.90
C MET A 1 61.38 7.24 -24.42
N ALA A 2 60.27 7.37 -25.16
CA ALA A 2 59.17 8.25 -24.76
C ALA A 2 58.22 7.44 -23.86
N ALA A 3 58.07 7.89 -22.61
CA ALA A 3 57.22 7.24 -21.63
C ALA A 3 55.75 7.29 -22.06
N ALA A 4 55.06 6.16 -21.93
CA ALA A 4 53.68 5.97 -22.30
C ALA A 4 52.74 6.86 -21.45
N SER A 5 52.37 8.03 -21.98
CA SER A 5 51.37 8.93 -21.37
C SER A 5 50.00 8.80 -22.06
N ARG A 6 49.45 7.58 -22.12
CA ARG A 6 48.12 7.35 -22.73
C ARG A 6 47.12 6.55 -21.90
N SER A 7 47.50 6.07 -20.71
CA SER A 7 46.63 5.18 -19.92
C SER A 7 45.80 5.92 -18.85
N ALA A 8 46.39 6.89 -18.14
CA ALA A 8 45.76 7.50 -16.96
C ALA A 8 44.45 8.27 -17.24
N SER A 9 44.30 8.89 -18.42
CA SER A 9 43.08 9.63 -18.74
C SER A 9 41.88 8.73 -19.04
N GLY A 10 42.11 7.54 -19.60
CA GLY A 10 41.04 6.58 -19.89
C GLY A 10 40.39 6.03 -18.63
N TRP A 11 41.19 5.71 -17.61
CA TRP A 11 40.71 5.26 -16.30
C TRP A 11 39.99 6.38 -15.54
N ALA A 12 40.51 7.61 -15.58
CA ALA A 12 39.84 8.76 -14.98
C ALA A 12 38.49 9.05 -15.65
N LEU A 13 38.41 8.93 -16.99
CA LEU A 13 37.17 9.10 -17.74
C LEU A 13 36.15 7.99 -17.42
N LEU A 14 36.60 6.74 -17.31
CA LEU A 14 35.74 5.61 -16.92
C LEU A 14 35.21 5.75 -15.49
N LEU A 15 36.05 6.18 -14.55
CA LEU A 15 35.64 6.45 -13.17
C LEU A 15 34.66 7.62 -13.09
N LEU A 16 34.88 8.68 -13.87
CA LEU A 16 33.92 9.78 -14.01
C LEU A 16 32.60 9.27 -14.57
N VAL A 17 32.59 8.54 -15.69
CA VAL A 17 31.36 7.99 -16.29
C VAL A 17 30.61 7.05 -15.33
N ALA A 18 31.33 6.21 -14.57
CA ALA A 18 30.74 5.34 -13.55
C ALA A 18 30.15 6.15 -12.39
N PHE A 19 30.79 7.23 -11.97
CA PHE A 19 30.30 8.14 -10.93
C PHE A 19 29.09 8.97 -11.41
N TRP A 20 29.03 9.29 -12.71
CA TRP A 20 27.89 9.95 -13.37
C TRP A 20 26.71 9.01 -13.62
N GLN A 21 26.82 7.70 -13.38
CA GLN A 21 25.66 6.80 -13.33
C GLN A 21 24.87 6.99 -12.03
N GLN A 22 24.34 8.19 -11.82
CA GLN A 22 23.29 8.41 -10.85
C GLN A 22 22.03 7.70 -11.36
N ARG A 23 21.72 6.52 -10.80
CA ARG A 23 20.43 5.87 -11.05
C ARG A 23 19.33 6.77 -10.48
N ALA A 24 18.44 7.27 -11.33
CA ALA A 24 17.21 7.89 -10.88
C ALA A 24 16.40 6.81 -10.14
N ALA A 25 16.23 6.97 -8.82
CA ALA A 25 15.39 6.09 -8.03
C ALA A 25 13.93 6.56 -8.15
N GLY A 26 13.04 5.67 -8.62
CA GLY A 26 11.61 5.93 -8.56
C GLY A 26 11.11 5.82 -7.12
N SER A 27 10.29 6.77 -6.69
CA SER A 27 9.58 6.72 -5.41
C SER A 27 8.21 7.36 -5.58
N GLY A 28 7.29 7.06 -4.67
CA GLY A 28 5.94 7.62 -4.71
C GLY A 28 5.05 7.10 -3.60
N VAL A 29 3.78 7.48 -3.67
CA VAL A 29 2.75 7.07 -2.71
C VAL A 29 1.51 6.66 -3.47
N PHE A 30 1.06 5.42 -3.27
CA PHE A 30 -0.26 4.99 -3.71
C PHE A 30 -1.30 5.46 -2.69
N GLN A 31 -2.31 6.22 -3.12
CA GLN A 31 -3.37 6.73 -2.27
C GLN A 31 -4.69 6.02 -2.56
N LEU A 32 -5.37 5.57 -1.52
CA LEU A 32 -6.69 4.95 -1.59
C LEU A 32 -7.66 5.72 -0.69
N GLN A 33 -8.71 6.29 -1.29
CA GLN A 33 -9.77 6.97 -0.55
C GLN A 33 -10.98 6.07 -0.41
N LEU A 34 -11.35 5.77 0.83
CA LEU A 34 -12.63 5.10 1.13
C LEU A 34 -13.72 6.19 1.23
N ARG A 35 -14.88 5.94 0.63
CA ARG A 35 -15.99 6.92 0.54
C ARG A 35 -17.22 6.48 1.31
N GLU A 36 -17.69 5.27 1.04
CA GLU A 36 -18.92 4.74 1.64
C GLU A 36 -18.82 3.21 1.70
N PHE A 37 -19.44 2.62 2.71
CA PHE A 37 -19.63 1.18 2.84
C PHE A 37 -21.08 0.89 3.22
N ALA A 38 -21.69 -0.09 2.55
CA ALA A 38 -23.07 -0.50 2.78
C ALA A 38 -23.13 -1.96 3.22
N ASN A 39 -23.63 -2.18 4.44
CA ASN A 39 -23.98 -3.50 4.98
C ASN A 39 -25.26 -3.37 5.80
N GLU A 40 -26.37 -3.11 5.11
CA GLU A 40 -27.67 -2.81 5.74
C GLU A 40 -28.16 -3.92 6.66
N ARG A 41 -27.87 -5.17 6.30
CA ARG A 41 -28.28 -6.35 7.08
C ARG A 41 -27.35 -6.65 8.25
N GLY A 42 -26.19 -6.00 8.32
CA GLY A 42 -25.21 -6.22 9.38
C GLY A 42 -24.76 -7.68 9.46
N VAL A 43 -24.43 -8.30 8.32
CA VAL A 43 -24.03 -9.71 8.24
C VAL A 43 -22.56 -9.90 7.88
N LEU A 44 -21.98 -10.99 8.36
CA LEU A 44 -20.66 -11.49 8.01
C LEU A 44 -20.69 -12.28 6.70
N ALA A 45 -19.53 -12.54 6.11
CA ALA A 45 -19.37 -13.42 4.94
C ALA A 45 -19.93 -14.84 5.18
N SER A 46 -19.98 -15.29 6.43
CA SER A 46 -20.59 -16.57 6.82
C SER A 46 -22.13 -16.57 6.80
N GLY A 47 -22.76 -15.42 6.57
CA GLY A 47 -24.21 -15.22 6.65
C GLY A 47 -24.74 -14.99 8.06
N ARG A 48 -23.89 -15.05 9.09
CA ARG A 48 -24.28 -14.75 10.48
C ARG A 48 -24.38 -13.24 10.71
N PRO A 49 -25.35 -12.76 11.52
CA PRO A 49 -25.40 -11.36 11.92
C PRO A 49 -24.23 -11.00 12.85
N CYS A 50 -23.76 -9.77 12.79
CA CYS A 50 -22.87 -9.19 13.79
C CYS A 50 -23.67 -8.77 15.03
N GLU A 51 -23.14 -8.96 16.23
CA GLU A 51 -23.80 -8.57 17.48
C GLU A 51 -22.91 -7.58 18.26
N PRO A 52 -23.40 -6.38 18.65
CA PRO A 52 -24.70 -5.78 18.33
C PRO A 52 -24.78 -5.17 16.91
N GLY A 53 -23.66 -5.11 16.18
CA GLY A 53 -23.58 -4.58 14.82
C GLY A 53 -22.16 -4.72 14.26
N CYS A 54 -22.01 -4.66 12.94
CA CYS A 54 -20.71 -4.89 12.31
C CYS A 54 -19.83 -3.64 12.46
N ARG A 55 -19.01 -3.60 13.51
CA ARG A 55 -17.90 -2.64 13.64
C ARG A 55 -16.87 -2.88 12.54
N THR A 56 -16.90 -2.08 11.48
CA THR A 56 -16.17 -2.35 10.24
C THR A 56 -14.84 -1.60 10.19
N PHE A 57 -13.76 -2.35 9.95
CA PHE A 57 -12.46 -1.82 9.55
C PHE A 57 -12.01 -2.47 8.23
N PHE A 58 -11.02 -1.89 7.56
CA PHE A 58 -10.56 -2.37 6.26
C PHE A 58 -9.11 -2.82 6.32
N ARG A 59 -8.83 -3.96 5.66
CA ARG A 59 -7.47 -4.39 5.33
C ARG A 59 -7.25 -4.19 3.84
N VAL A 60 -6.15 -3.55 3.49
CA VAL A 60 -5.79 -3.23 2.11
C VAL A 60 -4.46 -3.88 1.78
N CYS A 61 -4.42 -4.59 0.67
CA CYS A 61 -3.24 -5.28 0.17
C CYS A 61 -2.97 -4.84 -1.26
N LEU A 62 -1.81 -4.22 -1.50
CA LEU A 62 -1.37 -3.80 -2.81
C LEU A 62 -0.24 -4.70 -3.30
N MET A 63 -0.35 -5.21 -4.52
CA MET A 63 0.62 -6.13 -5.09
C MET A 63 0.81 -5.88 -6.59
N HIS A 64 1.86 -6.48 -7.14
CA HIS A 64 2.08 -6.51 -8.58
C HIS A 64 0.93 -7.23 -9.29
N PHE A 65 0.64 -6.82 -10.52
CA PHE A 65 -0.38 -7.46 -11.32
C PHE A 65 0.00 -8.92 -11.61
N GLN A 66 -0.94 -9.84 -11.39
CA GLN A 66 -0.87 -11.23 -11.81
C GLN A 66 -2.10 -11.56 -12.65
N ALA A 67 -1.89 -12.20 -13.80
CA ALA A 67 -2.99 -12.57 -14.71
C ALA A 67 -3.90 -13.66 -14.13
N VAL A 68 -3.35 -14.51 -13.25
CA VAL A 68 -4.10 -15.53 -12.51
C VAL A 68 -3.99 -15.18 -11.04
N PHE A 69 -5.13 -15.14 -10.34
CA PHE A 69 -5.15 -14.84 -8.92
C PHE A 69 -4.42 -15.93 -8.15
N SER A 70 -3.35 -15.57 -7.46
CA SER A 70 -2.60 -16.46 -6.58
C SER A 70 -2.53 -15.86 -5.18
N PRO A 71 -2.82 -16.63 -4.12
CA PRO A 71 -2.54 -16.17 -2.76
C PRO A 71 -1.04 -15.90 -2.63
N GLY A 72 -0.70 -14.67 -2.27
CA GLY A 72 0.67 -14.19 -2.20
C GLY A 72 0.80 -12.96 -1.30
N PRO A 73 2.04 -12.55 -0.97
CA PRO A 73 2.27 -11.39 -0.12
C PRO A 73 1.89 -10.08 -0.84
N CYS A 74 1.55 -9.04 -0.07
CA CYS A 74 1.31 -7.70 -0.58
C CYS A 74 2.63 -7.04 -1.00
N THR A 75 3.09 -7.31 -2.23
CA THR A 75 4.44 -6.93 -2.68
C THR A 75 4.71 -5.42 -2.72
N PHE A 76 3.66 -4.59 -2.80
CA PHE A 76 3.79 -3.13 -2.72
C PHE A 76 3.38 -2.57 -1.35
N GLY A 77 3.05 -3.44 -0.40
CA GLY A 77 2.68 -3.10 0.97
C GLY A 77 1.21 -3.37 1.30
N SER A 78 0.92 -3.34 2.60
CA SER A 78 -0.42 -3.46 3.15
C SER A 78 -0.65 -2.37 4.21
N VAL A 79 -1.92 -2.04 4.43
CA VAL A 79 -2.34 -1.08 5.46
C VAL A 79 -3.70 -1.48 6.00
N SER A 80 -3.93 -1.26 7.28
CA SER A 80 -5.23 -1.48 7.93
C SER A 80 -5.76 -0.18 8.52
N THR A 81 -7.07 0.02 8.43
CA THR A 81 -7.74 1.15 9.08
C THR A 81 -8.10 0.79 10.53
N PRO A 82 -8.31 1.77 11.41
CA PRO A 82 -9.16 1.55 12.59
C PRO A 82 -10.61 1.25 12.16
N VAL A 83 -11.49 0.98 13.12
CA VAL A 83 -12.93 0.90 12.85
C VAL A 83 -13.41 2.25 12.33
N LEU A 84 -14.01 2.26 11.14
CA LEU A 84 -14.48 3.48 10.46
C LEU A 84 -15.98 3.74 10.67
N GLY A 85 -16.73 2.71 11.04
CA GLY A 85 -18.17 2.82 11.28
C GLY A 85 -18.81 1.47 11.59
N THR A 86 -20.14 1.48 11.68
CA THR A 86 -20.96 0.31 11.97
C THR A 86 -21.99 0.09 10.87
N ASN A 87 -22.09 -1.13 10.34
CA ASN A 87 -23.04 -1.50 9.27
C ASN A 87 -22.85 -0.65 8.01
N SER A 88 -23.80 0.24 7.69
CA SER A 88 -23.71 1.16 6.54
C SER A 88 -23.32 2.56 7.00
N PHE A 89 -22.27 3.14 6.41
CA PHE A 89 -21.74 4.44 6.79
C PHE A 89 -20.96 5.12 5.66
N ALA A 90 -20.95 6.45 5.68
CA ALA A 90 -20.01 7.25 4.90
C ALA A 90 -18.69 7.43 5.67
N VAL A 91 -17.58 7.45 4.95
CA VAL A 91 -16.24 7.66 5.52
C VAL A 91 -15.86 9.13 5.36
N GLY A 92 -15.72 9.83 6.49
CA GLY A 92 -15.25 11.21 6.52
C GLY A 92 -13.77 11.33 6.10
N ASP A 93 -13.37 12.53 5.65
CA ASP A 93 -11.98 12.85 5.31
C ASP A 93 -11.09 12.85 6.58
N ASP A 94 -11.61 13.37 7.68
CA ASP A 94 -11.04 13.20 9.03
C ASP A 94 -11.84 12.12 9.76
N SER A 95 -11.57 10.85 9.48
CA SER A 95 -12.32 9.78 10.13
C SER A 95 -12.18 9.94 11.64
N SER A 96 -13.29 10.25 12.31
CA SER A 96 -13.41 10.69 13.70
C SER A 96 -12.95 9.65 14.74
N GLY A 97 -12.33 8.56 14.29
CA GLY A 97 -11.66 7.51 15.07
C GLY A 97 -10.15 7.40 14.82
N GLY A 98 -9.51 8.45 14.28
CA GLY A 98 -8.03 8.52 14.15
C GLY A 98 -7.44 7.81 12.93
N GLY A 99 -8.27 7.39 11.97
CA GLY A 99 -7.81 6.79 10.72
C GLY A 99 -7.47 7.84 9.66
N ARG A 100 -6.35 7.65 8.96
CA ARG A 100 -5.95 8.51 7.83
C ARG A 100 -6.73 8.12 6.57
N ASN A 101 -7.54 9.04 6.04
CA ASN A 101 -8.23 8.90 4.75
C ASN A 101 -7.87 10.12 3.88
N PRO A 102 -7.19 9.97 2.73
CA PRO A 102 -6.85 8.73 2.05
C PRO A 102 -5.76 7.91 2.76
N LEU A 103 -5.89 6.59 2.68
CA LEU A 103 -4.85 5.61 3.04
C LEU A 103 -3.64 5.81 2.14
N GLN A 104 -2.44 5.66 2.70
CA GLN A 104 -1.19 5.89 1.97
C GLN A 104 -0.26 4.67 2.07
N LEU A 105 0.19 4.19 0.91
CA LEU A 105 1.15 3.11 0.76
C LEU A 105 2.39 3.67 0.06
N PRO A 106 3.42 4.09 0.82
CA PRO A 106 4.66 4.61 0.24
C PRO A 106 5.50 3.49 -0.39
N PHE A 107 6.17 3.78 -1.50
CA PHE A 107 7.06 2.85 -2.18
C PHE A 107 8.35 3.52 -2.65
N ASN A 108 9.43 2.73 -2.70
CA ASN A 108 10.79 3.17 -3.06
C ASN A 108 11.29 2.54 -4.38
N PHE A 109 10.35 2.22 -5.28
CA PHE A 109 10.63 1.69 -6.61
C PHE A 109 9.92 2.51 -7.69
N THR A 110 10.33 2.37 -8.95
CA THR A 110 9.61 2.98 -10.08
C THR A 110 8.25 2.34 -10.23
N TRP A 111 7.19 3.14 -10.26
CA TRP A 111 5.82 2.65 -10.40
C TRP A 111 5.67 1.81 -11.69
N PRO A 112 5.27 0.54 -11.60
CA PRO A 112 5.24 -0.36 -12.76
C PRO A 112 4.05 -0.11 -13.70
N GLY A 113 3.12 0.78 -13.35
CA GLY A 113 1.93 1.09 -14.15
C GLY A 113 0.74 0.17 -13.86
N THR A 114 0.97 -1.14 -13.75
CA THR A 114 -0.06 -2.15 -13.44
C THR A 114 0.04 -2.64 -12.00
N PHE A 115 -1.11 -2.99 -11.41
CA PHE A 115 -1.21 -3.45 -10.03
C PHE A 115 -2.43 -4.35 -9.84
N SER A 116 -2.43 -5.11 -8.75
CA SER A 116 -3.61 -5.76 -8.19
C SER A 116 -3.86 -5.18 -6.80
N LEU A 117 -5.14 -4.97 -6.47
CA LEU A 117 -5.58 -4.38 -5.20
C LEU A 117 -6.66 -5.26 -4.58
N ILE A 118 -6.46 -5.62 -3.31
CA ILE A 118 -7.45 -6.33 -2.51
C ILE A 118 -7.88 -5.40 -1.36
N ILE A 119 -9.19 -5.26 -1.18
CA ILE A 119 -9.79 -4.48 -0.10
C ILE A 119 -10.76 -5.42 0.62
N GLU A 120 -10.53 -5.64 1.90
CA GLU A 120 -11.35 -6.53 2.74
C GLU A 120 -12.03 -5.73 3.83
N ALA A 121 -13.35 -5.90 3.98
CA ALA A 121 -14.11 -5.37 5.10
C ALA A 121 -14.22 -6.43 6.21
N TRP A 122 -13.77 -6.07 7.41
CA TRP A 122 -13.72 -6.98 8.57
C TRP A 122 -14.54 -6.44 9.73
N HIS A 123 -15.12 -7.35 10.52
CA HIS A 123 -15.78 -7.03 11.78
C HIS A 123 -14.78 -7.14 12.94
N ALA A 124 -14.68 -6.10 13.77
CA ALA A 124 -13.92 -6.12 15.01
C ALA A 124 -14.81 -6.54 16.20
N PRO A 125 -14.55 -7.70 16.85
CA PRO A 125 -15.36 -8.19 17.98
C PRO A 125 -14.96 -7.57 19.34
N GLY A 126 -13.94 -6.72 19.40
CA GLY A 126 -13.41 -6.10 20.64
C GLY A 126 -12.96 -4.64 20.45
N ASP A 127 -12.29 -4.06 21.45
CA ASP A 127 -11.73 -2.70 21.36
C ASP A 127 -10.66 -2.60 20.29
N ASP A 128 -10.65 -1.44 19.60
CA ASP A 128 -10.14 -1.26 18.25
C ASP A 128 -8.75 -1.87 18.01
N LEU A 129 -8.63 -2.65 16.93
CA LEU A 129 -7.38 -3.26 16.50
C LEU A 129 -6.32 -2.18 16.33
N ARG A 130 -5.23 -2.32 17.09
CA ARG A 130 -4.04 -1.49 16.91
C ARG A 130 -3.50 -1.70 15.49
N PRO A 131 -3.15 -0.64 14.75
CA PRO A 131 -2.54 -0.80 13.44
C PRO A 131 -1.11 -1.34 13.64
N GLY A 132 -0.83 -2.58 13.22
CA GLY A 132 0.56 -3.06 13.11
C GLY A 132 0.88 -4.53 13.45
N GLU A 133 -0.07 -5.45 13.45
CA GLU A 133 0.23 -6.89 13.56
C GLU A 133 -0.20 -7.69 12.32
#